data_AF-A0A670Y744-F1
#
_entry.id   AF-A0A670Y744-F1
#
_cell.length_a   1.000
_cell.length_b   1.000
_cell.length_c   1.000
_cell.angle_alpha   90.00
_cell.angle_beta   90.00
_cell.angle_gamma   90.00
#
_symmetry.space_group_name_H-M   'P 1'
#
loop_
_entity.id
_entity.type
_entity.pdbx_description
1 polymer ?
#
loop_
_entity_poly.entity_id
_entity_poly.type
_entity_poly.pdbx_seq_one_letter_code
_entity_poly.pdbx_strand_id
1 'polypeptide(L)'
;IVTKYSGSLLLQKKYKDVEPNLKIKEVDGLELVKLFSKEMAKMLYRKVEAVERLVEAAEDADVYHEYNSSLQFEYYNAVLINEKDEKGNYVSLGNEFILEPNEHFNNLPVNTTSSNIQLPTNVYNKDPDILNGIYMSEALDAVFVENFERDPTLTWQYFGSSTGFFRLYPGIKWIPDENGVLSFDCRNRGWYIQAATSPKDIMIVVDISGSMKGLRLTIAKHTVVTILDTLGENDFVNIIAYNDYVHYIESCFKGILVQADRDNREHFKQLVDELQAKGVGKVNKALTESFKILRKFRDAGQGGLCNQAIMLLTDGAMEDYEYVFEKFNWPDRKVRVFTYLIGREVSFAENVKWIACNNKGYYTQISTLADVQENVMEYLHVLSRPMVINHDHDIIWTEAYMDSALFASQAQSLLLMTTVAMPVFSKKNETRSHGILLGVIGSDVPLRELLKLAPRYKVRTEIMRNVWEVPSSWPRPPSQPRPLNQPHPVRGDKLAMPTQSVTSSQLATTPS
;
A
#
# COMPACT_ATOMS: atom_id res chain seq x y z
N ILE A 1 -48.29 1.42 -32.20
CA ILE A 1 -47.21 1.60 -33.21
C ILE A 1 -45.95 0.87 -32.78
N VAL A 2 -45.39 1.15 -31.60
CA VAL A 2 -44.15 0.52 -31.09
C VAL A 2 -44.19 -1.02 -31.09
N THR A 3 -45.29 -1.65 -30.67
CA THR A 3 -45.44 -3.13 -30.69
C THR A 3 -45.45 -3.74 -32.09
N LYS A 4 -45.87 -2.98 -33.11
CA LYS A 4 -45.96 -3.44 -34.51
C LYS A 4 -44.58 -3.38 -35.20
N TYR A 5 -43.73 -2.42 -34.84
CA TYR A 5 -42.39 -2.24 -35.43
C TYR A 5 -41.25 -2.82 -34.58
N SER A 6 -41.43 -3.02 -33.28
CA SER A 6 -40.42 -3.65 -32.40
C SER A 6 -40.30 -5.16 -32.57
N GLY A 7 -41.29 -5.81 -33.19
CA GLY A 7 -41.28 -7.27 -33.38
C GLY A 7 -41.43 -8.09 -32.09
N SER A 8 -41.84 -7.48 -30.97
CA SER A 8 -41.99 -8.17 -29.68
C SER A 8 -42.96 -9.34 -29.72
N LEU A 9 -44.08 -9.18 -30.46
CA LEU A 9 -45.07 -10.25 -30.66
C LEU A 9 -44.53 -11.42 -31.49
N LEU A 10 -43.65 -11.14 -32.46
CA LEU A 10 -43.00 -12.16 -33.27
C LEU A 10 -41.99 -12.96 -32.44
N LEU A 11 -41.22 -12.28 -31.58
CA LEU A 11 -40.27 -12.89 -30.66
C LEU A 11 -40.97 -13.82 -29.66
N GLN A 12 -42.09 -13.37 -29.05
CA GLN A 12 -42.88 -14.22 -28.14
C GLN A 12 -43.41 -15.47 -28.83
N LYS A 13 -43.90 -15.34 -30.07
CA LYS A 13 -44.39 -16.50 -30.84
C LYS A 13 -43.26 -17.48 -31.15
N LYS A 14 -42.11 -16.99 -31.61
CA LYS A 14 -40.93 -17.83 -31.89
C LYS A 14 -40.35 -18.47 -30.63
N TYR A 15 -40.40 -17.77 -29.50
CA TYR A 15 -39.98 -18.34 -28.22
C TYR A 15 -40.87 -19.53 -27.85
N LYS A 16 -42.20 -19.40 -27.95
CA LYS A 16 -43.15 -20.51 -27.70
C LYS A 16 -42.99 -21.68 -28.66
N ASP A 17 -42.63 -21.42 -29.93
CA ASP A 17 -42.35 -22.48 -30.90
C ASP A 17 -41.10 -23.31 -30.52
N VAL A 18 -40.13 -22.69 -29.84
CA VAL A 18 -38.83 -23.30 -29.46
C VAL A 18 -38.79 -23.72 -27.99
N GLU A 19 -39.71 -23.23 -27.16
CA GLU A 19 -39.87 -23.54 -25.74
C GLU A 19 -39.86 -25.05 -25.42
N PRO A 20 -40.49 -25.95 -26.20
CA PRO A 20 -40.43 -27.39 -25.95
C PRO A 20 -39.01 -27.97 -26.04
N ASN A 21 -38.11 -27.32 -26.78
CA ASN A 21 -36.71 -27.71 -26.94
C ASN A 21 -35.79 -27.05 -25.91
N LEU A 22 -36.31 -26.13 -25.09
CA LEU A 22 -35.57 -25.40 -24.05
C LEU A 22 -35.91 -25.98 -22.67
N LYS A 23 -34.88 -26.22 -21.86
CA LYS A 23 -35.06 -26.61 -20.45
C LYS A 23 -34.93 -25.39 -19.57
N ILE A 24 -36.05 -24.89 -19.07
CA ILE A 24 -36.06 -23.85 -18.04
C ILE A 24 -35.57 -24.49 -16.73
N LYS A 25 -34.46 -23.99 -16.20
CA LYS A 25 -33.93 -24.39 -14.90
C LYS A 25 -34.09 -23.22 -13.94
N GLU A 26 -34.67 -23.50 -12.78
CA GLU A 26 -34.65 -22.56 -11.67
C GLU A 26 -33.20 -22.41 -11.17
N VAL A 27 -32.83 -21.18 -10.83
CA VAL A 27 -31.48 -20.85 -10.39
C VAL A 27 -31.57 -20.39 -8.94
N ASP A 28 -31.05 -21.21 -8.02
CA ASP A 28 -30.91 -20.82 -6.62
C ASP A 28 -29.74 -19.84 -6.45
N GLY A 29 -30.06 -18.59 -6.12
CA GLY A 29 -29.07 -17.55 -5.89
C GLY A 29 -28.15 -17.84 -4.69
N LEU A 30 -28.65 -18.49 -3.64
CA LEU A 30 -27.85 -18.81 -2.45
C LEU A 30 -26.83 -19.90 -2.76
N GLU A 31 -27.23 -20.93 -3.50
CA GLU A 31 -26.33 -21.98 -3.95
C GLU A 31 -25.24 -21.42 -4.88
N LEU A 32 -25.60 -20.53 -5.81
CA LEU A 32 -24.64 -19.87 -6.68
C LEU A 32 -23.63 -19.01 -5.89
N VAL A 33 -24.08 -18.24 -4.90
CA VAL A 33 -23.19 -17.43 -4.06
C VAL A 33 -22.26 -18.32 -3.24
N LYS A 34 -22.76 -19.43 -2.69
CA LYS A 34 -21.93 -20.40 -1.97
C LYS A 34 -20.87 -21.03 -2.88
N LEU A 35 -21.25 -21.47 -4.08
CA LEU A 35 -20.32 -22.03 -5.06
C LEU A 35 -19.25 -21.00 -5.45
N PHE A 36 -19.68 -19.78 -5.79
CA PHE A 36 -18.78 -18.68 -6.13
C PHE A 36 -17.81 -18.36 -4.98
N SER A 37 -18.29 -18.27 -3.74
CA SER A 37 -17.44 -18.03 -2.57
C SER A 37 -16.40 -19.13 -2.38
N LYS A 38 -16.77 -20.40 -2.63
CA LYS A 38 -15.87 -21.55 -2.51
C LYS A 38 -14.81 -21.56 -3.60
N GLU A 39 -15.20 -21.26 -4.84
CA GLU A 39 -14.26 -21.15 -5.97
C GLU A 39 -13.30 -19.97 -5.79
N MET A 40 -13.81 -18.83 -5.33
CA MET A 40 -13.00 -17.65 -5.02
C MET A 40 -12.02 -17.94 -3.87
N ALA A 41 -12.49 -18.51 -2.76
CA ALA A 41 -11.63 -18.89 -1.65
C ALA A 41 -10.53 -19.86 -2.08
N LYS A 42 -10.86 -20.87 -2.91
CA LYS A 42 -9.87 -21.81 -3.45
C LYS A 42 -8.83 -21.12 -4.33
N MET A 43 -9.24 -20.15 -5.15
CA MET A 43 -8.32 -19.39 -5.99
C MET A 43 -7.40 -18.52 -5.14
N LEU A 44 -7.95 -17.74 -4.22
CA LEU A 44 -7.18 -16.86 -3.32
C LEU A 44 -6.22 -17.67 -2.45
N TYR A 45 -6.65 -18.82 -1.92
CA TYR A 45 -5.80 -19.70 -1.12
C TYR A 45 -4.58 -20.21 -1.89
N ARG A 46 -4.73 -20.56 -3.17
CA ARG A 46 -3.57 -20.95 -4.01
C ARG A 46 -2.58 -19.81 -4.22
N LYS A 47 -3.05 -18.56 -4.25
CA LYS A 47 -2.18 -17.37 -4.33
C LYS A 47 -1.41 -17.17 -3.03
N VAL A 48 -2.07 -17.38 -1.89
CA VAL A 48 -1.42 -17.38 -0.57
C VAL A 48 -0.34 -18.45 -0.50
N GLU A 49 -0.63 -19.71 -0.87
CA GLU A 49 0.35 -20.80 -0.87
C GLU A 49 1.57 -20.52 -1.78
N ALA A 50 1.40 -19.74 -2.84
CA ALA A 50 2.51 -19.33 -3.70
C ALA A 50 3.42 -18.29 -3.01
N VAL A 51 2.82 -17.34 -2.30
CA VAL A 51 3.54 -16.33 -1.51
C VAL A 51 4.23 -16.95 -0.30
N GLU A 52 3.56 -17.85 0.44
CA GLU A 52 4.13 -18.55 1.59
C GLU A 52 5.42 -19.29 1.23
N ARG A 53 5.42 -20.04 0.11
CA ARG A 53 6.61 -20.74 -0.38
C ARG A 53 7.76 -19.81 -0.74
N LEU A 54 7.46 -18.63 -1.27
CA LEU A 54 8.48 -17.62 -1.57
C LEU A 54 9.05 -17.00 -0.29
N VAL A 55 8.21 -16.76 0.73
CA VAL A 55 8.65 -16.28 2.05
C VAL A 55 9.57 -17.28 2.71
N GLU A 56 9.17 -18.56 2.76
CA GLU A 56 10.02 -19.62 3.31
C GLU A 56 11.39 -19.69 2.60
N ALA A 57 11.38 -19.66 1.26
CA ALA A 57 12.61 -19.67 0.48
C ALA A 57 13.49 -18.44 0.72
N ALA A 58 12.89 -17.25 0.89
CA ALA A 58 13.63 -16.02 1.19
C ALA A 58 14.24 -16.05 2.59
N GLU A 59 13.49 -16.51 3.59
CA GLU A 59 14.01 -16.58 4.96
C GLU A 59 15.12 -17.63 5.10
N ASP A 60 14.97 -18.78 4.44
CA ASP A 60 16.00 -19.82 4.41
C ASP A 60 17.26 -19.32 3.68
N ALA A 61 17.10 -18.66 2.53
CA ALA A 61 18.23 -18.11 1.79
C ALA A 61 18.96 -17.00 2.57
N ASP A 62 18.27 -16.19 3.39
CA ASP A 62 18.94 -15.26 4.31
C ASP A 62 19.76 -16.03 5.35
N VAL A 63 19.19 -17.05 6.00
CA VAL A 63 19.88 -17.83 7.05
C VAL A 63 21.22 -18.39 6.59
N TYR A 64 21.29 -18.89 5.34
CA TYR A 64 22.52 -19.45 4.78
C TYR A 64 23.46 -18.41 4.14
N HIS A 65 23.02 -17.16 3.98
CA HIS A 65 23.82 -16.10 3.36
C HIS A 65 24.75 -15.41 4.36
N GLU A 66 26.05 -15.40 4.05
CA GLU A 66 27.05 -14.64 4.79
C GLU A 66 27.37 -13.32 4.09
N TYR A 67 27.38 -12.23 4.86
CA TYR A 67 27.62 -10.90 4.30
C TYR A 67 29.05 -10.75 3.79
N ASN A 68 29.20 -10.30 2.54
CA ASN A 68 30.49 -10.05 1.91
C ASN A 68 30.56 -8.63 1.34
N SER A 69 31.39 -7.77 1.93
CA SER A 69 31.56 -6.37 1.51
C SER A 69 32.26 -6.19 0.16
N SER A 70 32.95 -7.22 -0.34
CA SER A 70 33.70 -7.19 -1.60
C SER A 70 33.06 -8.05 -2.68
N LEU A 71 31.79 -8.44 -2.49
CA LEU A 71 31.02 -9.20 -3.46
C LEU A 71 30.91 -8.43 -4.79
N GLN A 72 31.29 -9.08 -5.88
CA GLN A 72 31.01 -8.62 -7.24
C GLN A 72 30.03 -9.62 -7.84
N PHE A 73 28.81 -9.17 -8.09
CA PHE A 73 27.73 -10.00 -8.62
C PHE A 73 27.07 -9.31 -9.81
N GLU A 74 26.93 -10.04 -10.91
CA GLU A 74 26.21 -9.57 -12.09
C GLU A 74 24.76 -10.07 -12.04
N TYR A 75 23.82 -9.18 -12.30
CA TYR A 75 22.39 -9.46 -12.33
C TYR A 75 21.72 -8.71 -13.48
N TYR A 76 20.50 -9.14 -13.82
CA TYR A 76 19.70 -8.48 -14.85
C TYR A 76 19.05 -7.21 -14.30
N ASN A 77 19.58 -6.04 -14.68
CA ASN A 77 18.97 -4.77 -14.33
C ASN A 77 17.81 -4.46 -15.31
N ALA A 78 16.62 -4.25 -14.78
CA ALA A 78 15.40 -4.13 -15.55
C ALA A 78 15.38 -2.93 -16.52
N VAL A 79 16.19 -1.90 -16.29
CA VAL A 79 16.36 -0.76 -17.21
C VAL A 79 17.38 -1.08 -18.31
N LEU A 80 18.53 -1.61 -17.89
CA LEU A 80 19.71 -1.77 -18.75
C LEU A 80 19.64 -3.02 -19.64
N ILE A 81 18.71 -3.96 -19.38
CA ILE A 81 18.59 -5.16 -20.19
C ILE A 81 18.43 -4.84 -21.68
N ASN A 82 19.18 -5.58 -22.50
CA ASN A 82 19.27 -5.40 -23.96
C ASN A 82 19.80 -4.04 -24.43
N GLU A 83 20.40 -3.22 -23.56
CA GLU A 83 21.08 -2.00 -23.97
C GLU A 83 22.49 -2.30 -24.48
N LYS A 84 22.86 -1.65 -25.58
CA LYS A 84 24.17 -1.80 -26.23
C LYS A 84 24.90 -0.48 -26.25
N ASP A 85 26.21 -0.55 -26.03
CA ASP A 85 27.12 0.59 -26.19
C ASP A 85 27.29 0.99 -27.66
N GLU A 86 27.98 2.11 -27.90
CA GLU A 86 28.29 2.60 -29.25
C GLU A 86 29.11 1.60 -30.10
N LYS A 87 29.73 0.61 -29.45
CA LYS A 87 30.55 -0.44 -30.07
C LYS A 87 29.75 -1.73 -30.31
N GLY A 88 28.47 -1.77 -29.94
CA GLY A 88 27.56 -2.90 -30.12
C GLY A 88 27.68 -4.00 -29.04
N ASN A 89 28.46 -3.78 -27.96
CA ASN A 89 28.53 -4.68 -26.81
C ASN A 89 27.44 -4.35 -25.80
N TYR A 90 26.98 -5.35 -25.04
CA TYR A 90 26.03 -5.11 -23.95
C TYR A 90 26.66 -4.26 -22.85
N VAL A 91 25.87 -3.35 -22.29
CA VAL A 91 26.30 -2.55 -21.14
C VAL A 91 26.44 -3.44 -19.89
N SER A 92 27.24 -3.01 -18.91
CA SER A 92 27.33 -3.73 -17.62
C SER A 92 25.95 -3.84 -16.96
N LEU A 93 25.57 -5.04 -16.53
CA LEU A 93 24.21 -5.40 -16.03
C LEU A 93 23.09 -5.37 -17.08
N GLY A 94 23.44 -5.12 -18.35
CA GLY A 94 22.52 -5.05 -19.50
C GLY A 94 22.66 -6.22 -20.46
N ASN A 95 23.04 -7.41 -19.94
CA ASN A 95 23.19 -8.65 -20.70
C ASN A 95 21.92 -9.00 -21.50
N GLU A 96 22.07 -9.88 -22.49
CA GLU A 96 20.96 -10.35 -23.32
C GLU A 96 19.87 -10.97 -22.45
N PHE A 97 18.64 -10.48 -22.65
CA PHE A 97 17.46 -10.91 -21.92
C PHE A 97 16.31 -11.09 -22.91
N ILE A 98 15.96 -12.34 -23.21
CA ILE A 98 14.96 -12.67 -24.24
C ILE A 98 13.58 -12.31 -23.70
N LEU A 99 12.90 -11.39 -24.39
CA LEU A 99 11.55 -10.96 -24.04
C LEU A 99 10.57 -11.40 -25.13
N GLU A 100 9.58 -12.20 -24.75
CA GLU A 100 8.57 -12.73 -25.66
C GLU A 100 7.17 -12.19 -25.29
N PRO A 101 6.36 -11.75 -26.27
CA PRO A 101 4.99 -11.33 -26.01
C PRO A 101 4.15 -12.47 -25.43
N ASN A 102 3.51 -12.24 -24.29
CA ASN A 102 2.69 -13.26 -23.63
C ASN A 102 1.23 -12.80 -23.46
N GLU A 103 0.27 -13.58 -23.96
CA GLU A 103 -1.17 -13.27 -23.90
C GLU A 103 -1.69 -13.10 -22.47
N HIS A 104 -1.16 -13.89 -21.52
CA HIS A 104 -1.55 -13.83 -20.11
C HIS A 104 -1.21 -12.47 -19.48
N PHE A 105 -0.11 -11.87 -19.93
CA PHE A 105 0.35 -10.54 -19.51
C PHE A 105 -0.08 -9.43 -20.49
N ASN A 106 -1.22 -9.60 -21.17
CA ASN A 106 -1.75 -8.64 -22.16
C ASN A 106 -0.77 -8.34 -23.32
N ASN A 107 -0.12 -9.37 -23.85
CA ASN A 107 0.90 -9.29 -24.90
C ASN A 107 2.11 -8.44 -24.51
N LEU A 108 2.38 -8.29 -23.22
CA LEU A 108 3.62 -7.70 -22.74
C LEU A 108 4.80 -8.60 -23.10
N PRO A 109 5.91 -8.02 -23.59
CA PRO A 109 7.16 -8.74 -23.77
C PRO A 109 7.75 -9.05 -22.38
N VAL A 110 7.68 -10.31 -21.98
CA VAL A 110 8.11 -10.81 -20.67
C VAL A 110 9.13 -11.93 -20.86
N ASN A 111 9.97 -12.15 -19.85
CA ASN A 111 10.82 -13.34 -19.78
C ASN A 111 10.30 -14.29 -18.69
N THR A 112 9.84 -15.46 -19.11
CA THR A 112 9.28 -16.48 -18.21
C THR A 112 10.35 -17.42 -17.64
N THR A 113 11.62 -17.29 -18.03
CA THR A 113 12.70 -18.15 -17.50
C THR A 113 13.47 -17.51 -16.35
N SER A 114 13.44 -16.19 -16.21
CA SER A 114 14.24 -15.47 -15.21
C SER A 114 13.53 -14.21 -14.72
N SER A 115 13.80 -13.85 -13.46
CA SER A 115 13.39 -12.57 -12.90
C SER A 115 14.38 -11.46 -13.28
N ASN A 116 14.04 -10.21 -12.98
CA ASN A 116 14.97 -9.11 -13.07
C ASN A 116 14.79 -8.12 -11.93
N ILE A 117 15.72 -7.15 -11.83
CA ILE A 117 15.85 -6.29 -10.67
C ILE A 117 15.72 -4.83 -11.09
N GLN A 118 14.78 -4.14 -10.46
CA GLN A 118 14.63 -2.70 -10.55
C GLN A 118 15.21 -2.02 -9.30
N LEU A 119 15.90 -0.91 -9.54
CA LEU A 119 16.45 -0.06 -8.51
C LEU A 119 15.87 1.35 -8.67
N PRO A 120 15.43 2.00 -7.58
CA PRO A 120 15.08 3.41 -7.59
C PRO A 120 16.28 4.29 -7.98
N THR A 121 16.02 5.48 -8.55
CA THR A 121 17.09 6.36 -9.04
C THR A 121 18.03 6.88 -7.95
N ASN A 122 17.57 6.96 -6.70
CA ASN A 122 18.38 7.38 -5.55
C ASN A 122 19.26 6.25 -4.98
N VAL A 123 19.16 5.03 -5.49
CA VAL A 123 19.80 3.84 -4.94
C VAL A 123 20.98 3.41 -5.81
N TYR A 124 22.17 3.24 -5.19
CA TYR A 124 23.39 2.91 -5.92
C TYR A 124 23.51 1.39 -6.19
N ASN A 125 23.61 1.02 -7.46
CA ASN A 125 23.56 -0.38 -7.91
C ASN A 125 24.75 -1.26 -7.49
N LYS A 126 25.86 -0.69 -7.04
CA LYS A 126 27.05 -1.40 -6.55
C LYS A 126 27.24 -1.28 -5.04
N ASP A 127 26.24 -0.79 -4.32
CA ASP A 127 26.28 -0.78 -2.87
C ASP A 127 26.40 -2.23 -2.35
N PRO A 128 27.34 -2.53 -1.45
CA PRO A 128 27.53 -3.87 -0.90
C PRO A 128 26.25 -4.45 -0.26
N ASP A 129 25.46 -3.65 0.45
CA ASP A 129 24.23 -4.13 1.12
C ASP A 129 23.19 -4.58 0.08
N ILE A 130 23.13 -3.86 -1.04
CA ILE A 130 22.23 -4.16 -2.15
C ILE A 130 22.71 -5.39 -2.91
N LEU A 131 24.00 -5.49 -3.23
CA LEU A 131 24.55 -6.64 -3.93
C LEU A 131 24.36 -7.93 -3.12
N ASN A 132 24.54 -7.88 -1.80
CA ASN A 132 24.31 -9.02 -0.92
C ASN A 132 22.83 -9.44 -0.92
N GLY A 133 21.89 -8.48 -0.82
CA GLY A 133 20.46 -8.80 -0.90
C GLY A 133 20.03 -9.33 -2.28
N ILE A 134 20.59 -8.77 -3.35
CA ILE A 134 20.36 -9.24 -4.73
C ILE A 134 20.85 -10.67 -4.89
N TYR A 135 22.06 -10.98 -4.41
CA TYR A 135 22.63 -12.32 -4.45
C TYR A 135 21.81 -13.32 -3.65
N MET A 136 21.45 -12.98 -2.41
CA MET A 136 20.60 -13.81 -1.55
C MET A 136 19.23 -14.10 -2.21
N SER A 137 18.63 -13.10 -2.85
CA SER A 137 17.33 -13.27 -3.52
C SER A 137 17.38 -14.11 -4.81
N GLU A 138 18.56 -14.53 -5.29
CA GLU A 138 18.70 -15.44 -6.45
C GLU A 138 18.00 -16.79 -6.22
N ALA A 139 17.96 -17.25 -4.98
CA ALA A 139 17.25 -18.47 -4.59
C ALA A 139 15.75 -18.44 -4.93
N LEU A 140 15.16 -17.25 -5.09
CA LEU A 140 13.74 -17.10 -5.41
C LEU A 140 13.41 -17.43 -6.86
N ASP A 141 14.38 -17.39 -7.79
CA ASP A 141 14.11 -17.61 -9.21
C ASP A 141 13.56 -19.00 -9.50
N ALA A 142 14.10 -20.03 -8.84
CA ALA A 142 13.58 -21.39 -8.96
C ALA A 142 12.14 -21.51 -8.46
N VAL A 143 11.83 -20.85 -7.34
CA VAL A 143 10.49 -20.90 -6.72
C VAL A 143 9.49 -20.10 -7.54
N PHE A 144 9.89 -18.98 -8.13
CA PHE A 144 9.05 -18.19 -9.03
C PHE A 144 8.58 -19.01 -10.25
N VAL A 145 9.51 -19.73 -10.88
CA VAL A 145 9.22 -20.60 -12.02
C VAL A 145 8.32 -21.76 -11.59
N GLU A 146 8.65 -22.45 -10.50
CA GLU A 146 7.84 -23.56 -9.98
C GLU A 146 6.42 -23.11 -9.63
N ASN A 147 6.26 -21.93 -9.02
CA ASN A 147 4.95 -21.35 -8.72
C ASN A 147 4.12 -21.19 -10.00
N PHE A 148 4.72 -20.62 -11.04
CA PHE A 148 4.04 -20.38 -12.31
C PHE A 148 3.69 -21.68 -13.04
N GLU A 149 4.55 -22.70 -12.99
CA GLU A 149 4.26 -24.03 -13.54
C GLU A 149 3.11 -24.73 -12.81
N ARG A 150 3.05 -24.60 -11.48
CA ARG A 150 1.96 -25.15 -10.65
C ARG A 150 0.64 -24.43 -10.84
N ASP A 151 0.67 -23.10 -10.95
CA ASP A 151 -0.51 -22.27 -11.18
C ASP A 151 -0.28 -21.23 -12.30
N PRO A 152 -0.60 -21.58 -13.56
CA PRO A 152 -0.47 -20.68 -14.71
C PRO A 152 -1.36 -19.44 -14.64
N THR A 153 -2.29 -19.36 -13.66
CA THR A 153 -3.12 -18.16 -13.46
C THR A 153 -2.41 -17.09 -12.62
N LEU A 154 -1.23 -17.37 -12.06
CA LEU A 154 -0.41 -16.37 -11.36
C LEU A 154 0.04 -15.29 -12.34
N THR A 155 0.00 -14.04 -11.89
CA THR A 155 0.48 -12.91 -12.70
C THR A 155 1.88 -12.51 -12.24
N TRP A 156 2.00 -11.35 -11.61
CA TRP A 156 3.27 -10.86 -11.08
C TRP A 156 3.57 -11.51 -9.74
N GLN A 157 4.81 -11.91 -9.56
CA GLN A 157 5.40 -12.34 -8.30
C GLN A 157 6.62 -11.47 -8.07
N TYR A 158 6.79 -10.95 -6.86
CA TYR A 158 7.90 -10.05 -6.59
C TYR A 158 8.34 -10.06 -5.14
N PHE A 159 9.60 -9.65 -4.96
CA PHE A 159 10.22 -9.38 -3.67
C PHE A 159 10.67 -7.92 -3.64
N GLY A 160 10.08 -7.13 -2.76
CA GLY A 160 10.56 -5.78 -2.44
C GLY A 160 11.47 -5.85 -1.23
N SER A 161 12.73 -5.45 -1.38
CA SER A 161 13.70 -5.44 -0.30
C SER A 161 13.57 -4.20 0.60
N SER A 162 13.91 -4.34 1.88
CA SER A 162 14.08 -3.22 2.80
C SER A 162 15.17 -2.24 2.35
N THR A 163 16.18 -2.73 1.62
CA THR A 163 17.24 -1.91 1.01
C THR A 163 16.81 -1.18 -0.27
N GLY A 164 15.57 -1.40 -0.75
CA GLY A 164 14.94 -0.63 -1.82
C GLY A 164 14.99 -1.27 -3.22
N PHE A 165 15.76 -2.33 -3.44
CA PHE A 165 15.69 -3.06 -4.72
C PHE A 165 14.42 -3.89 -4.84
N PHE A 166 13.94 -4.06 -6.06
CA PHE A 166 12.70 -4.76 -6.38
C PHE A 166 12.98 -5.87 -7.39
N ARG A 167 12.81 -7.14 -6.99
CA ARG A 167 12.95 -8.31 -7.87
C ARG A 167 11.57 -8.71 -8.39
N LEU A 168 11.41 -8.78 -9.70
CA LEU A 168 10.15 -9.03 -10.38
C LEU A 168 10.22 -10.25 -11.30
N TYR A 169 9.23 -11.13 -11.18
CA TYR A 169 9.02 -12.27 -12.07
C TYR A 169 7.59 -12.28 -12.64
N PRO A 170 7.40 -12.57 -13.94
CA PRO A 170 8.44 -12.69 -14.97
C PRO A 170 9.16 -11.36 -15.23
N GLY A 171 10.41 -11.41 -15.69
CA GLY A 171 11.20 -10.19 -15.91
C GLY A 171 10.69 -9.34 -17.08
N ILE A 172 10.68 -8.02 -16.94
CA ILE A 172 10.26 -7.06 -17.98
C ILE A 172 11.26 -5.91 -18.16
N LYS A 173 11.31 -5.30 -19.35
CA LYS A 173 12.09 -4.08 -19.53
C LYS A 173 11.34 -2.86 -18.99
N TRP A 174 11.99 -2.13 -18.10
CA TRP A 174 11.48 -0.87 -17.55
C TRP A 174 11.97 0.29 -18.40
N ILE A 175 11.09 1.26 -18.61
CA ILE A 175 11.38 2.45 -19.41
C ILE A 175 11.32 3.64 -18.45
N PRO A 176 12.44 4.34 -18.21
CA PRO A 176 12.44 5.54 -17.40
C PRO A 176 11.68 6.68 -18.08
N ASP A 177 11.35 7.73 -17.34
CA ASP A 177 10.69 8.91 -17.90
C ASP A 177 11.60 9.70 -18.86
N GLU A 178 11.08 10.79 -19.44
CA GLU A 178 11.84 11.66 -20.35
C GLU A 178 13.14 12.22 -19.74
N ASN A 179 13.23 12.29 -18.41
CA ASN A 179 14.39 12.75 -17.67
C ASN A 179 15.32 11.61 -17.22
N GLY A 180 15.02 10.36 -17.60
CA GLY A 180 15.77 9.18 -17.17
C GLY A 180 15.49 8.75 -15.72
N VAL A 181 14.43 9.26 -15.09
CA VAL A 181 14.07 8.99 -13.70
C VAL A 181 13.04 7.87 -13.61
N LEU A 182 13.27 6.95 -12.67
CA LEU A 182 12.29 5.95 -12.26
C LEU A 182 11.65 6.38 -10.95
N SER A 183 10.35 6.69 -11.01
CA SER A 183 9.56 7.09 -9.84
C SER A 183 9.13 5.92 -8.96
N PHE A 184 9.40 4.67 -9.36
CA PHE A 184 9.00 3.49 -8.62
C PHE A 184 10.00 3.16 -7.50
N ASP A 185 9.49 3.19 -6.26
CA ASP A 185 10.12 2.60 -5.07
C ASP A 185 9.12 1.62 -4.45
N CYS A 186 9.54 0.38 -4.21
CA CYS A 186 8.68 -0.66 -3.65
C CYS A 186 8.27 -0.36 -2.20
N ARG A 187 9.13 0.34 -1.43
CA ARG A 187 8.91 0.61 0.00
C ARG A 187 7.76 1.59 0.25
N ASN A 188 7.44 2.42 -0.74
CA ASN A 188 6.37 3.40 -0.68
C ASN A 188 5.01 2.82 -1.08
N ARG A 189 4.95 1.55 -1.50
CA ARG A 189 3.72 0.95 -2.02
C ARG A 189 2.82 0.49 -0.89
N GLY A 190 1.50 0.63 -1.10
CA GLY A 190 0.50 0.22 -0.13
C GLY A 190 0.64 -1.24 0.30
N TRP A 191 0.91 -2.15 -0.66
CA TRP A 191 1.15 -3.58 -0.35
C TRP A 191 2.37 -3.80 0.54
N TYR A 192 3.45 -3.04 0.33
CA TYR A 192 4.66 -3.15 1.13
C TYR A 192 4.40 -2.64 2.55
N ILE A 193 3.84 -1.44 2.68
CA ILE A 193 3.59 -0.80 3.97
C ILE A 193 2.59 -1.58 4.81
N GLN A 194 1.49 -2.05 4.21
CA GLN A 194 0.44 -2.78 4.92
C GLN A 194 0.91 -4.16 5.38
N ALA A 195 1.81 -4.82 4.64
CA ALA A 195 2.41 -6.10 5.07
C ALA A 195 3.56 -5.92 6.07
N ALA A 196 4.34 -4.84 5.94
CA ALA A 196 5.47 -4.55 6.82
C ALA A 196 5.05 -4.02 8.20
N THR A 197 3.85 -3.46 8.33
CA THR A 197 3.39 -2.84 9.58
C THR A 197 1.93 -3.18 9.90
N SER A 198 1.62 -3.33 11.19
CA SER A 198 0.23 -3.47 11.65
C SER A 198 -0.51 -2.12 11.62
N PRO A 199 -1.86 -2.13 11.61
CA PRO A 199 -2.67 -0.91 11.73
C PRO A 199 -2.23 -0.02 12.89
N LYS A 200 -2.22 1.29 12.65
CA LYS A 200 -1.62 2.28 13.56
C LYS A 200 -2.50 3.51 13.78
N ASP A 201 -2.51 3.98 15.02
CA ASP A 201 -3.16 5.21 15.48
C ASP A 201 -2.08 6.29 15.67
N ILE A 202 -2.01 7.26 14.77
CA ILE A 202 -0.94 8.26 14.72
C ILE A 202 -1.46 9.67 15.06
N MET A 203 -0.79 10.33 16.00
CA MET A 203 -0.90 11.78 16.22
C MET A 203 0.31 12.48 15.62
N ILE A 204 0.11 13.27 14.56
CA ILE A 204 1.14 14.11 13.98
C ILE A 204 1.13 15.47 14.69
N VAL A 205 2.27 15.88 15.22
CA VAL A 205 2.43 17.10 16.03
C VAL A 205 3.44 18.01 15.35
N VAL A 206 2.99 19.14 14.82
CA VAL A 206 3.80 20.03 13.98
C VAL A 206 4.11 21.34 14.70
N ASP A 207 5.39 21.68 14.79
CA ASP A 207 5.83 22.98 15.27
C ASP A 207 5.51 24.08 14.24
N ILE A 208 4.75 25.08 14.66
CA ILE A 208 4.45 26.29 13.86
C ILE A 208 4.93 27.55 14.59
N SER A 209 5.94 27.43 15.45
CA SER A 209 6.57 28.58 16.08
C SER A 209 7.33 29.45 15.08
N GLY A 210 7.71 30.66 15.50
CA GLY A 210 8.38 31.64 14.64
C GLY A 210 9.73 31.16 14.07
N SER A 211 10.42 30.22 14.73
CA SER A 211 11.70 29.65 14.27
C SER A 211 11.53 28.75 13.04
N MET A 212 10.35 28.17 12.85
CA MET A 212 10.02 27.34 11.69
C MET A 212 9.80 28.15 10.40
N LYS A 213 9.81 29.49 10.45
CA LYS A 213 9.51 30.33 9.27
C LYS A 213 10.46 30.08 8.10
N GLY A 214 9.91 30.04 6.89
CA GLY A 214 10.68 29.86 5.65
C GLY A 214 10.88 28.38 5.30
N LEU A 215 12.11 27.99 4.96
CA LEU A 215 12.42 26.64 4.45
C LEU A 215 12.07 25.53 5.46
N ARG A 216 12.22 25.76 6.76
CA ARG A 216 11.92 24.77 7.80
C ARG A 216 10.47 24.34 7.77
N LEU A 217 9.53 25.28 7.73
CA LEU A 217 8.10 24.97 7.63
C LEU A 217 7.78 24.29 6.29
N THR A 218 8.42 24.66 5.18
CA THR A 218 8.24 23.96 3.91
C THR A 218 8.68 22.50 3.99
N ILE A 219 9.83 22.22 4.60
CA ILE A 219 10.30 20.84 4.84
C ILE A 219 9.33 20.10 5.77
N ALA A 220 8.87 20.73 6.85
CA ALA A 220 7.92 20.14 7.78
C ALA A 220 6.59 19.78 7.08
N LYS A 221 6.03 20.69 6.27
CA LYS A 221 4.83 20.42 5.46
C LYS A 221 5.04 19.22 4.54
N HIS A 222 6.15 19.20 3.79
CA HIS A 222 6.48 18.08 2.92
C HIS A 222 6.65 16.76 3.68
N THR A 223 7.23 16.81 4.88
CA THR A 223 7.39 15.64 5.77
C THR A 223 6.03 15.12 6.22
N VAL A 224 5.10 15.99 6.62
CA VAL A 224 3.73 15.58 7.00
C VAL A 224 3.00 14.96 5.81
N VAL A 225 3.09 15.56 4.62
CA VAL A 225 2.49 14.99 3.39
C VAL A 225 3.05 13.60 3.11
N THR A 226 4.38 13.45 3.21
CA THR A 226 5.06 12.15 3.00
C THR A 226 4.61 11.12 4.04
N ILE A 227 4.49 11.52 5.32
CA ILE A 227 3.95 10.64 6.38
C ILE A 227 2.51 10.21 6.04
N LEU A 228 1.64 11.12 5.60
CA LEU A 228 0.26 10.80 5.22
C LEU A 228 0.21 9.81 4.04
N ASP A 229 1.14 9.92 3.08
CA ASP A 229 1.24 8.97 1.97
C ASP A 229 1.60 7.55 2.41
N THR A 230 2.27 7.41 3.57
CA THR A 230 2.58 6.10 4.17
C THR A 230 1.43 5.48 4.97
N LEU A 231 0.28 6.16 5.10
CA LEU A 231 -0.86 5.62 5.86
C LEU A 231 -1.78 4.81 4.95
N GLY A 232 -2.21 3.64 5.41
CA GLY A 232 -3.21 2.81 4.75
C GLY A 232 -4.64 3.11 5.22
N GLU A 233 -5.64 2.55 4.55
CA GLU A 233 -7.06 2.74 4.94
C GLU A 233 -7.37 2.19 6.34
N ASN A 234 -6.60 1.23 6.85
CA ASN A 234 -6.80 0.67 8.19
C ASN A 234 -6.18 1.53 9.32
N ASP A 235 -5.48 2.61 8.96
CA ASP A 235 -4.82 3.48 9.91
C ASP A 235 -5.72 4.65 10.33
N PHE A 236 -5.45 5.19 11.53
CA PHE A 236 -6.14 6.35 12.05
C PHE A 236 -5.16 7.48 12.32
N VAL A 237 -5.51 8.70 11.92
CA VAL A 237 -4.63 9.87 12.02
C VAL A 237 -5.38 11.10 12.48
N ASN A 238 -4.68 11.97 13.20
CA ASN A 238 -5.06 13.37 13.35
C ASN A 238 -3.78 14.21 13.45
N ILE A 239 -3.89 15.48 13.09
CA ILE A 239 -2.77 16.41 13.02
C ILE A 239 -3.08 17.62 13.90
N ILE A 240 -2.16 17.93 14.80
CA ILE A 240 -2.18 19.15 15.60
C ILE A 240 -0.95 19.99 15.28
N ALA A 241 -1.15 21.30 15.19
CA ALA A 241 -0.08 22.28 15.09
C ALA A 241 0.05 23.01 16.42
N TYR A 242 1.27 23.38 16.82
CA TYR A 242 1.47 24.08 18.09
C TYR A 242 2.38 25.30 17.96
N ASN A 243 2.02 26.32 18.72
CA ASN A 243 2.84 27.46 19.10
C ASN A 243 2.58 27.77 20.58
N ASP A 244 2.10 28.97 20.92
CA ASP A 244 1.67 29.33 22.26
C ASP A 244 0.44 28.52 22.73
N TYR A 245 -0.33 28.02 21.76
CA TYR A 245 -1.53 27.21 21.91
C TYR A 245 -1.48 25.98 20.98
N VAL A 246 -2.32 24.99 21.28
CA VAL A 246 -2.53 23.81 20.42
C VAL A 246 -3.68 24.11 19.48
N HIS A 247 -3.42 23.97 18.18
CA HIS A 247 -4.38 24.16 17.10
C HIS A 247 -4.66 22.82 16.44
N TYR A 248 -5.93 22.47 16.31
CA TYR A 248 -6.35 21.35 15.47
C TYR A 248 -6.36 21.83 14.03
N ILE A 249 -5.72 21.09 13.12
CA ILE A 249 -5.69 21.47 11.70
C ILE A 249 -7.11 21.47 11.13
N GLU A 250 -7.89 20.43 11.43
CA GLU A 250 -9.32 20.37 11.11
C GLU A 250 -10.16 20.53 12.38
N SER A 251 -11.03 21.53 12.37
CA SER A 251 -11.95 21.84 13.47
C SER A 251 -12.96 20.72 13.76
N CYS A 252 -13.42 20.02 12.72
CA CYS A 252 -14.37 18.91 12.83
C CYS A 252 -13.77 17.69 13.54
N PHE A 253 -12.44 17.53 13.47
CA PHE A 253 -11.72 16.39 14.04
C PHE A 253 -11.11 16.69 15.41
N LYS A 254 -11.65 17.69 16.10
CA LYS A 254 -11.18 18.08 17.43
C LYS A 254 -11.36 16.95 18.44
N GLY A 255 -10.24 16.44 18.96
CA GLY A 255 -10.21 15.45 20.04
C GLY A 255 -10.60 14.03 19.65
N ILE A 256 -10.56 13.70 18.35
CA ILE A 256 -10.79 12.37 17.79
C ILE A 256 -9.70 12.02 16.77
N LEU A 257 -9.47 10.74 16.52
CA LEU A 257 -8.69 10.27 15.38
C LEU A 257 -9.66 9.90 14.24
N VAL A 258 -9.26 10.12 12.99
CA VAL A 258 -10.06 9.78 11.82
C VAL A 258 -9.34 8.75 10.96
N GLN A 259 -10.10 7.93 10.26
CA GLN A 259 -9.54 6.93 9.36
C GLN A 259 -8.76 7.63 8.24
N ALA A 260 -7.57 7.10 7.90
CA ALA A 260 -6.67 7.65 6.89
C ALA A 260 -7.10 7.28 5.46
N ASP A 261 -8.39 7.42 5.18
CA ASP A 261 -8.97 7.27 3.85
C ASP A 261 -8.36 8.29 2.88
N ARG A 262 -8.42 7.99 1.58
CA ARG A 262 -7.89 8.88 0.52
C ARG A 262 -8.43 10.31 0.65
N ASP A 263 -9.73 10.47 0.85
CA ASP A 263 -10.35 11.79 0.93
C ASP A 263 -9.88 12.57 2.17
N ASN A 264 -9.79 11.90 3.32
CA ASN A 264 -9.30 12.50 4.56
C ASN A 264 -7.82 12.89 4.44
N ARG A 265 -6.99 12.04 3.82
CA ARG A 265 -5.57 12.32 3.58
C ARG A 265 -5.39 13.52 2.66
N GLU A 266 -6.08 13.57 1.53
CA GLU A 266 -6.03 14.70 0.60
C GLU A 266 -6.53 16.00 1.25
N HIS A 267 -7.59 15.92 2.07
CA HIS A 267 -8.08 17.06 2.85
C HIS A 267 -7.02 17.56 3.84
N PHE A 268 -6.38 16.66 4.58
CA PHE A 268 -5.28 17.04 5.48
C PHE A 268 -4.10 17.66 4.73
N LYS A 269 -3.72 17.16 3.56
CA LYS A 269 -2.63 17.72 2.75
C LYS A 269 -2.91 19.18 2.37
N GLN A 270 -4.15 19.50 1.98
CA GLN A 270 -4.56 20.88 1.67
C GLN A 270 -4.44 21.79 2.90
N LEU A 271 -4.94 21.36 4.05
CA LEU A 271 -4.88 22.16 5.28
C LEU A 271 -3.44 22.32 5.82
N VAL A 272 -2.59 21.32 5.64
CA VAL A 272 -1.17 21.39 6.00
C VAL A 272 -0.44 22.44 5.16
N ASP A 273 -0.81 22.61 3.88
CA ASP A 273 -0.22 23.64 3.02
C ASP A 273 -0.58 25.07 3.46
N GLU A 274 -1.69 25.26 4.17
CA GLU A 274 -2.11 26.57 4.69
C GLU A 274 -1.39 26.98 6.00
N LEU A 275 -0.63 26.08 6.63
CA LEU A 275 0.04 26.38 7.91
C LEU A 275 1.01 27.56 7.80
N GLN A 276 1.04 28.40 8.86
CA GLN A 276 1.91 29.56 8.97
C GLN A 276 2.64 29.60 10.30
N ALA A 277 3.95 29.87 10.25
CA ALA A 277 4.81 30.00 11.43
C ALA A 277 4.59 31.33 12.17
N LYS A 278 4.12 31.27 13.42
CA LYS A 278 3.89 32.42 14.32
C LYS A 278 3.98 31.99 15.80
N GLY A 279 4.48 32.88 16.66
CA GLY A 279 4.49 32.68 18.12
C GLY A 279 5.66 31.83 18.64
N VAL A 280 5.55 31.35 19.87
CA VAL A 280 6.60 30.56 20.55
C VAL A 280 6.17 29.10 20.72
N GLY A 281 7.03 28.13 20.41
CA GLY A 281 6.70 26.70 20.48
C GLY A 281 6.60 26.18 21.90
N LYS A 282 5.41 25.74 22.34
CA LYS A 282 5.19 25.08 23.65
C LYS A 282 4.87 23.59 23.49
N VAL A 283 5.91 22.78 23.33
CA VAL A 283 5.82 21.32 23.09
C VAL A 283 5.02 20.59 24.18
N ASN A 284 5.20 20.96 25.46
CA ASN A 284 4.52 20.32 26.60
C ASN A 284 2.99 20.27 26.45
N LYS A 285 2.37 21.37 25.99
CA LYS A 285 0.91 21.43 25.78
C LYS A 285 0.47 20.49 24.65
N ALA A 286 1.24 20.45 23.57
CA ALA A 286 0.95 19.62 22.40
C ALA A 286 1.07 18.12 22.72
N LEU A 287 2.13 17.72 23.43
CA LEU A 287 2.32 16.34 23.89
C LEU A 287 1.21 15.92 24.86
N THR A 288 0.87 16.77 25.84
CA THR A 288 -0.20 16.50 26.79
C THR A 288 -1.55 16.27 26.09
N GLU A 289 -1.88 17.08 25.07
CA GLU A 289 -3.10 16.90 24.31
C GLU A 289 -3.07 15.63 23.46
N SER A 290 -1.95 15.33 22.80
CA SER A 290 -1.76 14.12 22.00
C SER A 290 -1.98 12.84 22.82
N PHE A 291 -1.40 12.77 24.02
CA PHE A 291 -1.60 11.64 24.92
C PHE A 291 -3.05 11.48 25.37
N LYS A 292 -3.78 12.59 25.59
CA LYS A 292 -5.20 12.52 25.95
C LYS A 292 -6.05 11.97 24.82
N ILE A 293 -5.80 12.39 23.57
CA ILE A 293 -6.53 11.91 22.39
C ILE A 293 -6.29 10.41 22.22
N LEU A 294 -5.02 9.99 22.20
CA LEU A 294 -4.65 8.57 22.04
C LEU A 294 -5.24 7.69 23.15
N ARG A 295 -5.18 8.16 24.41
CA ARG A 295 -5.78 7.45 25.54
C ARG A 295 -7.29 7.31 25.39
N LYS A 296 -7.99 8.40 25.05
CA LYS A 296 -9.44 8.40 24.84
C LYS A 296 -9.86 7.42 23.74
N PHE A 297 -9.12 7.40 22.63
CA PHE A 297 -9.40 6.52 21.50
C PHE A 297 -9.24 5.04 21.89
N ARG A 298 -8.12 4.70 22.54
CA ARG A 298 -7.87 3.36 23.09
C ARG A 298 -8.94 2.92 24.07
N ASP A 299 -9.28 3.77 25.04
CA ASP A 299 -10.22 3.43 26.10
C ASP A 299 -11.67 3.31 25.56
N ALA A 300 -11.99 3.97 24.45
CA ALA A 300 -13.25 3.82 23.73
C ALA A 300 -13.33 2.56 22.87
N GLY A 301 -12.24 1.81 22.71
CA GLY A 301 -12.15 0.69 21.77
C GLY A 301 -12.29 1.11 20.30
N GLN A 302 -12.13 2.39 20.01
CA GLN A 302 -12.15 2.96 18.67
C GLN A 302 -10.70 2.97 18.17
N GLY A 303 -10.42 2.44 16.98
CA GLY A 303 -9.09 2.46 16.37
C GLY A 303 -8.52 1.11 15.95
N GLY A 304 -7.23 1.12 15.61
CA GLY A 304 -6.49 -0.07 15.20
C GLY A 304 -6.14 -1.01 16.35
N LEU A 305 -6.26 -0.56 17.62
CA LEU A 305 -5.96 -1.29 18.87
C LEU A 305 -4.55 -1.91 19.01
N CYS A 306 -3.73 -1.86 17.95
CA CYS A 306 -2.38 -2.40 17.91
C CYS A 306 -1.34 -1.36 18.33
N ASN A 307 -1.03 -0.41 17.45
CA ASN A 307 0.07 0.53 17.63
C ASN A 307 -0.43 1.97 17.81
N GLN A 308 0.05 2.65 18.85
CA GLN A 308 -0.17 4.09 19.05
C GLN A 308 1.16 4.84 18.95
N ALA A 309 1.20 5.90 18.14
CA ALA A 309 2.41 6.69 17.94
C ALA A 309 2.14 8.19 17.92
N ILE A 310 3.12 8.96 18.40
CA ILE A 310 3.20 10.41 18.26
C ILE A 310 4.38 10.71 17.34
N MET A 311 4.16 11.49 16.30
CA MET A 311 5.20 11.96 15.38
C MET A 311 5.39 13.46 15.60
N LEU A 312 6.47 13.84 16.27
CA LEU A 312 6.80 15.24 16.59
C LEU A 312 7.75 15.82 15.55
N LEU A 313 7.31 16.84 14.82
CA LEU A 313 8.13 17.60 13.87
C LEU A 313 8.47 18.97 14.50
N THR A 314 9.75 19.24 14.71
CA THR A 314 10.22 20.49 15.35
C THR A 314 11.63 20.83 14.88
N ASP A 315 12.05 22.10 14.96
CA ASP A 315 13.44 22.51 14.77
C ASP A 315 14.26 22.51 16.08
N GLY A 316 13.64 22.16 17.22
CA GLY A 316 14.35 21.95 18.46
C GLY A 316 13.45 21.91 19.71
N ALA A 317 13.94 21.26 20.76
CA ALA A 317 13.29 21.25 22.07
C ALA A 317 14.22 21.86 23.12
N MET A 318 13.76 22.90 23.83
CA MET A 318 14.53 23.54 24.91
C MET A 318 14.73 22.60 26.12
N GLU A 319 13.79 21.69 26.35
CA GLU A 319 13.78 20.73 27.46
C GLU A 319 13.42 19.32 26.93
N ASP A 320 13.69 18.30 27.74
CA ASP A 320 13.36 16.89 27.48
C ASP A 320 11.89 16.54 27.82
N TYR A 321 11.20 17.42 28.56
CA TYR A 321 9.80 17.27 28.99
C TYR A 321 9.51 15.95 29.72
N GLU A 322 10.49 15.42 30.46
CA GLU A 322 10.42 14.13 31.16
C GLU A 322 9.12 13.94 31.97
N TYR A 323 8.72 14.96 32.74
CA TYR A 323 7.49 14.97 33.54
C TYR A 323 6.21 14.61 32.76
N VAL A 324 6.13 14.97 31.47
CA VAL A 324 4.96 14.63 30.63
C VAL A 324 4.94 13.13 30.33
N PHE A 325 6.10 12.55 30.00
CA PHE A 325 6.22 11.13 29.69
C PHE A 325 6.05 10.26 30.93
N GLU A 326 6.59 10.68 32.07
CA GLU A 326 6.37 10.02 33.37
C GLU A 326 4.88 9.92 33.70
N LYS A 327 4.13 11.01 33.47
CA LYS A 327 2.71 11.07 33.80
C LYS A 327 1.82 10.29 32.84
N PHE A 328 2.12 10.31 31.54
CA PHE A 328 1.21 9.80 30.51
C PHE A 328 1.60 8.46 29.90
N ASN A 329 2.89 8.14 29.84
CA ASN A 329 3.41 6.99 29.09
C ASN A 329 4.15 5.97 29.97
N TRP A 330 4.72 6.35 31.12
CA TRP A 330 5.44 5.42 32.00
C TRP A 330 4.52 4.68 32.97
N PRO A 331 4.89 3.45 33.40
CA PRO A 331 6.13 2.72 33.07
C PRO A 331 6.07 1.91 31.76
N ASP A 332 4.86 1.59 31.27
CA ASP A 332 4.64 0.62 30.19
C ASP A 332 5.18 1.08 28.82
N ARG A 333 5.25 2.40 28.59
CA ARG A 333 5.67 3.02 27.33
C ARG A 333 4.89 2.45 26.14
N LYS A 334 3.56 2.52 26.25
CA LYS A 334 2.62 1.98 25.24
C LYS A 334 2.60 2.81 23.96
N VAL A 335 2.76 4.13 24.09
CA VAL A 335 2.80 5.05 22.95
C VAL A 335 4.25 5.25 22.53
N ARG A 336 4.53 5.05 21.24
CA ARG A 336 5.84 5.32 20.65
C ARG A 336 5.97 6.77 20.24
N VAL A 337 7.14 7.36 20.38
CA VAL A 337 7.37 8.77 20.01
C VAL A 337 8.49 8.87 18.99
N PHE A 338 8.14 9.27 17.78
CA PHE A 338 9.06 9.55 16.70
C PHE A 338 9.31 11.04 16.63
N THR A 339 10.57 11.44 16.46
CA THR A 339 10.94 12.85 16.44
C THR A 339 11.72 13.18 15.17
N TYR A 340 11.20 14.15 14.42
CA TYR A 340 11.79 14.68 13.20
C TYR A 340 12.37 16.06 13.49
N LEU A 341 13.70 16.15 13.58
CA LEU A 341 14.39 17.43 13.72
C LEU A 341 14.52 18.09 12.35
N ILE A 342 13.91 19.25 12.18
CA ILE A 342 13.88 19.98 10.91
C ILE A 342 14.97 21.06 10.88
N GLY A 343 15.86 20.95 9.89
CA GLY A 343 16.91 21.93 9.63
C GLY A 343 18.32 21.41 9.88
N ARG A 344 19.30 22.26 9.54
CA ARG A 344 20.73 21.93 9.62
C ARG A 344 21.34 22.19 11.00
N GLU A 345 20.68 23.01 11.80
CA GLU A 345 21.15 23.36 13.14
C GLU A 345 20.86 22.22 14.11
N VAL A 346 21.87 21.81 14.87
CA VAL A 346 21.81 20.67 15.80
C VAL A 346 21.77 21.10 17.28
N SER A 347 21.62 22.40 17.54
CA SER A 347 21.75 23.03 18.86
C SER A 347 20.85 22.41 19.94
N PHE A 348 19.75 21.76 19.54
CA PHE A 348 18.77 21.12 20.42
C PHE A 348 18.51 19.64 20.07
N ALA A 349 19.41 19.02 19.32
CA ALA A 349 19.26 17.64 18.86
C ALA A 349 19.26 16.62 20.01
N GLU A 350 20.02 16.87 21.08
CA GLU A 350 20.15 15.94 22.21
C GLU A 350 18.81 15.70 22.93
N ASN A 351 18.09 16.78 23.24
CA ASN A 351 16.78 16.69 23.90
C ASN A 351 15.75 15.97 23.01
N VAL A 352 15.70 16.31 21.72
CA VAL A 352 14.79 15.69 20.76
C VAL A 352 15.12 14.19 20.59
N LYS A 353 16.40 13.84 20.52
CA LYS A 353 16.86 12.45 20.47
C LYS A 353 16.50 11.68 21.74
N TRP A 354 16.67 12.30 22.91
CA TRP A 354 16.30 11.71 24.20
C TRP A 354 14.80 11.35 24.24
N ILE A 355 13.93 12.24 23.75
CA ILE A 355 12.48 12.02 23.68
C ILE A 355 12.16 10.74 22.89
N ALA A 356 12.77 10.56 21.71
CA ALA A 356 12.53 9.37 20.90
C ALA A 356 13.07 8.09 21.54
N CYS A 357 14.33 8.12 22.01
CA CYS A 357 15.00 6.95 22.58
C CYS A 357 14.27 6.42 23.83
N ASN A 358 13.81 7.30 24.73
CA ASN A 358 13.14 6.87 25.95
C ASN A 358 11.72 6.34 25.75
N ASN A 359 11.09 6.67 24.63
CA ASN A 359 9.72 6.28 24.28
C ASN A 359 9.66 5.24 23.15
N LYS A 360 10.68 4.39 23.00
CA LYS A 360 10.72 3.27 22.02
C LYS A 360 10.42 3.71 20.57
N GLY A 361 10.79 4.94 20.20
CA GLY A 361 10.64 5.45 18.85
C GLY A 361 11.98 5.60 18.14
N TYR A 362 12.03 6.54 17.20
CA TYR A 362 13.21 6.80 16.38
C TYR A 362 13.43 8.31 16.19
N TYR A 363 14.69 8.71 16.13
CA TYR A 363 15.12 10.08 15.90
C TYR A 363 15.70 10.20 14.50
N THR A 364 15.22 11.17 13.74
CA THR A 364 15.71 11.47 12.40
C THR A 364 15.88 12.98 12.23
N GLN A 365 16.94 13.38 11.53
CA GLN A 365 17.18 14.76 11.17
C GLN A 365 16.93 14.95 9.68
N ILE A 366 16.06 15.90 9.32
CA ILE A 366 15.72 16.23 7.95
C ILE A 366 16.29 17.62 7.64
N SER A 367 17.36 17.64 6.84
CA SER A 367 18.05 18.88 6.47
C SER A 367 17.55 19.46 5.16
N THR A 368 17.12 18.62 4.22
CA THR A 368 16.67 19.01 2.89
C THR A 368 15.36 18.32 2.49
N LEU A 369 14.72 18.81 1.42
CA LEU A 369 13.50 18.20 0.88
C LEU A 369 13.76 16.80 0.29
N ALA A 370 14.97 16.56 -0.24
CA ALA A 370 15.33 15.27 -0.82
C ALA A 370 15.44 14.17 0.26
N ASP A 371 15.91 14.54 1.46
CA ASP A 371 16.10 13.59 2.57
C ASP A 371 14.77 13.13 3.20
N VAL A 372 13.65 13.82 2.91
CA VAL A 372 12.36 13.57 3.57
C VAL A 372 11.88 12.13 3.34
N GLN A 373 11.95 11.67 2.10
CA GLN A 373 11.36 10.37 1.72
C GLN A 373 12.04 9.22 2.45
N GLU A 374 13.37 9.18 2.45
CA GLU A 374 14.16 8.13 3.09
C GLU A 374 14.00 8.14 4.62
N ASN A 375 14.11 9.32 5.25
CA ASN A 375 14.01 9.44 6.70
C ASN A 375 12.60 9.14 7.25
N VAL A 376 11.54 9.42 6.49
CA VAL A 376 10.17 9.06 6.92
C VAL A 376 10.00 7.55 6.92
N MET A 377 10.53 6.81 5.94
CA MET A 377 10.30 5.37 5.85
C MET A 377 10.93 4.57 7.01
N GLU A 378 11.95 5.10 7.68
CA GLU A 378 12.61 4.46 8.83
C GLU A 378 11.68 4.10 9.99
N TYR A 379 10.59 4.86 10.20
CA TYR A 379 9.66 4.54 11.29
C TYR A 379 8.97 3.19 11.07
N LEU A 380 8.78 2.78 9.81
CA LEU A 380 8.16 1.49 9.46
C LEU A 380 9.02 0.32 9.99
N HIS A 381 10.35 0.41 9.85
CA HIS A 381 11.27 -0.60 10.39
C HIS A 381 11.19 -0.72 11.91
N VAL A 382 10.89 0.37 12.61
CA VAL A 382 10.71 0.32 14.07
C VAL A 382 9.36 -0.29 14.43
N LEU A 383 8.30 0.02 13.69
CA LEU A 383 6.96 -0.54 13.89
C LEU A 383 6.87 -2.03 13.55
N SER A 384 7.69 -2.54 12.64
CA SER A 384 7.69 -3.95 12.25
C SER A 384 8.32 -4.89 13.29
N ARG A 385 9.22 -4.39 14.16
CA ARG A 385 9.97 -5.23 15.14
C ARG A 385 9.12 -6.18 15.99
N PRO A 386 7.97 -5.78 16.57
CA PRO A 386 7.15 -6.69 17.36
C PRO A 386 6.55 -7.84 16.54
N MET A 387 6.17 -7.58 15.29
CA MET A 387 5.65 -8.62 14.39
C MET A 387 6.72 -9.67 14.11
N VAL A 388 7.97 -9.22 13.91
CA VAL A 388 9.12 -10.10 13.71
C VAL A 388 9.36 -10.99 14.93
N ILE A 389 9.29 -10.43 16.14
CA ILE A 389 9.54 -11.15 17.39
C ILE A 389 8.46 -12.20 17.64
N ASN A 390 7.19 -11.88 17.33
CA ASN A 390 6.09 -12.82 17.49
C ASN A 390 6.05 -13.90 16.39
N HIS A 391 6.84 -13.76 15.33
CA HIS A 391 6.80 -14.63 14.13
C HIS A 391 5.39 -14.68 13.51
N ASP A 392 4.67 -13.56 13.58
CA ASP A 392 3.36 -13.43 12.97
C ASP A 392 3.56 -13.04 11.50
N HIS A 393 3.44 -14.03 10.62
CA HIS A 393 3.36 -13.79 9.18
C HIS A 393 1.92 -13.50 8.78
N ASP A 394 1.46 -12.29 9.11
CA ASP A 394 0.12 -11.87 8.72
C ASP A 394 0.02 -11.76 7.19
N ILE A 395 -0.93 -12.49 6.62
CA ILE A 395 -1.27 -12.41 5.20
C ILE A 395 -2.18 -11.20 5.00
N ILE A 396 -1.72 -10.24 4.20
CA ILE A 396 -2.47 -9.03 3.91
C ILE A 396 -2.95 -9.03 2.47
N TRP A 397 -4.22 -8.68 2.28
CA TRP A 397 -4.80 -8.37 0.98
C TRP A 397 -5.00 -6.87 0.87
N THR A 398 -4.40 -6.25 -0.14
CA THR A 398 -4.56 -4.83 -0.37
C THR A 398 -5.92 -4.48 -0.97
N GLU A 399 -6.34 -3.23 -0.78
CA GLU A 399 -7.41 -2.64 -1.57
C GLU A 399 -7.12 -2.69 -3.07
N ALA A 400 -8.18 -2.57 -3.88
CA ALA A 400 -8.01 -2.56 -5.33
C ALA A 400 -7.27 -1.30 -5.80
N TYR A 401 -6.13 -1.49 -6.47
CA TYR A 401 -5.33 -0.39 -7.00
C TYR A 401 -4.93 -0.59 -8.46
N MET A 402 -4.44 0.49 -9.06
CA MET A 402 -3.84 0.50 -10.39
C MET A 402 -2.37 0.85 -10.23
N ASP A 403 -1.49 -0.01 -10.73
CA ASP A 403 -0.06 0.29 -10.75
C ASP A 403 0.30 0.95 -12.07
N SER A 404 0.21 2.29 -12.11
CA SER A 404 0.60 3.04 -13.31
C SER A 404 2.10 3.22 -13.46
N ALA A 405 2.90 2.81 -12.46
CA ALA A 405 4.35 2.96 -12.47
C ALA A 405 5.06 1.72 -13.01
N LEU A 406 4.46 0.53 -12.88
CA LEU A 406 4.92 -0.68 -13.56
C LEU A 406 4.67 -0.65 -15.09
N PHE A 407 3.62 0.04 -15.55
CA PHE A 407 3.14 -0.06 -16.93
C PHE A 407 3.03 1.32 -17.59
N ALA A 408 4.13 1.77 -18.20
CA ALA A 408 4.23 3.05 -18.93
C ALA A 408 3.33 3.14 -20.19
N SER A 409 2.71 2.04 -20.64
CA SER A 409 1.82 2.06 -21.80
C SER A 409 0.35 2.28 -21.42
N GLN A 410 -0.28 3.23 -22.11
CA GLN A 410 -1.66 3.71 -21.89
C GLN A 410 -2.76 2.63 -21.99
N ALA A 411 -2.47 1.47 -22.57
CA ALA A 411 -3.43 0.35 -22.69
C ALA A 411 -3.36 -0.63 -21.50
N GLN A 412 -2.26 -0.63 -20.74
CA GLN A 412 -1.96 -1.64 -19.71
C GLN A 412 -2.15 -1.12 -18.28
N SER A 413 -2.25 0.20 -18.09
CA SER A 413 -2.55 0.81 -16.78
C SER A 413 -3.97 0.52 -16.27
N LEU A 414 -4.86 -0.07 -17.09
CA LEU A 414 -6.31 -0.17 -16.83
C LEU A 414 -6.76 -1.42 -16.05
N LEU A 415 -5.84 -2.23 -15.52
CA LEU A 415 -6.20 -3.41 -14.74
C LEU A 415 -6.14 -3.10 -13.25
N LEU A 416 -7.32 -2.99 -12.65
CA LEU A 416 -7.45 -3.05 -11.20
C LEU A 416 -6.96 -4.41 -10.71
N MET A 417 -6.10 -4.39 -9.71
CA MET A 417 -5.56 -5.57 -9.05
C MET A 417 -5.61 -5.40 -7.54
N THR A 418 -5.62 -6.54 -6.86
CA THR A 418 -5.35 -6.65 -5.42
C THR A 418 -4.12 -7.52 -5.27
N THR A 419 -3.36 -7.28 -4.21
CA THR A 419 -2.11 -7.99 -3.96
C THR A 419 -2.24 -8.75 -2.66
N VAL A 420 -1.85 -10.02 -2.70
CA VAL A 420 -1.52 -10.75 -1.48
C VAL A 420 -0.07 -10.45 -1.13
N ALA A 421 0.17 -9.95 0.07
CA ALA A 421 1.48 -9.57 0.55
C ALA A 421 1.78 -10.20 1.91
N MET A 422 3.04 -10.60 2.11
CA MET A 422 3.51 -11.24 3.33
C MET A 422 4.93 -10.74 3.65
N PRO A 423 5.21 -10.34 4.90
CA PRO A 423 6.53 -9.85 5.28
C PRO A 423 7.55 -10.99 5.35
N VAL A 424 8.81 -10.66 5.06
CA VAL A 424 9.95 -11.59 5.14
C VAL A 424 10.87 -11.14 6.26
N PHE A 425 11.16 -12.03 7.20
CA PHE A 425 11.95 -11.71 8.38
C PHE A 425 13.28 -12.46 8.41
N SER A 426 14.33 -11.80 8.95
CA SER A 426 15.60 -12.50 9.17
C SER A 426 15.47 -13.49 10.31
N LYS A 427 15.74 -14.78 10.03
CA LYS A 427 15.73 -15.88 11.00
C LYS A 427 17.10 -16.15 11.62
N LYS A 428 18.13 -15.34 11.33
CA LYS A 428 19.48 -15.53 11.90
C LYS A 428 19.46 -15.36 13.41
N ASN A 429 20.16 -16.24 14.12
CA ASN A 429 20.20 -16.21 15.58
C ASN A 429 20.73 -14.87 16.14
N GLU A 430 21.66 -14.24 15.44
CA GLU A 430 22.28 -12.96 15.84
C GLU A 430 21.33 -11.76 15.71
N THR A 431 20.47 -11.76 14.69
CA THR A 431 19.54 -10.66 14.37
C THR A 431 18.15 -10.89 14.95
N ARG A 432 17.89 -12.08 15.51
CA ARG A 432 16.59 -12.49 16.05
C ARG A 432 16.03 -11.53 17.12
N SER A 433 16.89 -10.96 17.96
CA SER A 433 16.47 -9.99 18.98
C SER A 433 16.21 -8.58 18.42
N HIS A 434 16.77 -8.27 17.25
CA HIS A 434 16.65 -6.96 16.61
C HIS A 434 15.39 -6.84 15.75
N GLY A 435 14.83 -7.97 15.31
CA GLY A 435 13.59 -8.02 14.56
C GLY A 435 13.71 -7.38 13.19
N ILE A 436 14.62 -7.90 12.35
CA ILE A 436 14.94 -7.31 11.03
C ILE A 436 13.93 -7.77 9.98
N LEU A 437 13.29 -6.79 9.33
CA LEU A 437 12.51 -6.97 8.11
C LEU A 437 13.46 -6.98 6.90
N LEU A 438 13.53 -8.11 6.20
CA LEU A 438 14.30 -8.25 4.96
C LEU A 438 13.57 -7.60 3.77
N GLY A 439 12.24 -7.66 3.79
CA GLY A 439 11.41 -7.13 2.72
C GLY A 439 9.99 -7.66 2.79
N VAL A 440 9.26 -7.52 1.69
CA VAL A 440 7.89 -8.02 1.54
C VAL A 440 7.79 -8.74 0.21
N ILE A 441 7.16 -9.91 0.23
CA ILE A 441 6.82 -10.66 -0.97
C ILE A 441 5.37 -10.40 -1.30
N GLY A 442 5.10 -10.17 -2.59
CA GLY A 442 3.76 -9.94 -3.08
C GLY A 442 3.46 -10.72 -4.35
N SER A 443 2.18 -11.02 -4.54
CA SER A 443 1.67 -11.49 -5.83
C SER A 443 0.35 -10.82 -6.18
N ASP A 444 0.25 -10.36 -7.42
CA ASP A 444 -0.91 -9.63 -7.90
C ASP A 444 -2.00 -10.58 -8.41
N VAL A 445 -3.24 -10.19 -8.11
CA VAL A 445 -4.46 -10.84 -8.58
C VAL A 445 -5.31 -9.79 -9.30
N PRO A 446 -5.36 -9.83 -10.65
CA PRO A 446 -6.22 -8.93 -11.39
C PRO A 446 -7.68 -9.16 -11.04
N LEU A 447 -8.44 -8.07 -10.82
CA LEU A 447 -9.87 -8.18 -10.52
C LEU A 447 -10.64 -8.87 -11.65
N ARG A 448 -10.15 -8.80 -12.88
CA ARG A 448 -10.72 -9.51 -14.01
C ARG A 448 -10.76 -11.02 -13.80
N GLU A 449 -9.73 -11.60 -13.18
CA GLU A 449 -9.69 -13.04 -12.87
C GLU A 449 -10.72 -13.40 -11.80
N LEU A 450 -10.86 -12.57 -10.76
CA LEU A 450 -11.91 -12.74 -9.75
C LEU A 450 -13.32 -12.66 -10.36
N LEU A 451 -13.52 -11.76 -11.32
CA LEU A 451 -14.80 -11.57 -12.00
C LEU A 451 -15.13 -12.70 -12.99
N LYS A 452 -14.15 -13.46 -13.50
CA LYS A 452 -14.40 -14.64 -14.34
C LYS A 452 -15.09 -15.76 -13.56
N LEU A 453 -14.86 -15.85 -12.26
CA LEU A 453 -15.52 -16.83 -11.39
C LEU A 453 -17.01 -16.51 -11.21
N ALA A 454 -17.43 -15.26 -11.44
CA ALA A 454 -18.82 -14.85 -11.24
C ALA A 454 -19.71 -15.36 -12.40
N PRO A 455 -20.80 -16.10 -12.13
CA PRO A 455 -21.66 -16.67 -13.17
C PRO A 455 -22.60 -15.63 -13.79
N ARG A 456 -22.05 -14.65 -14.51
CA ARG A 456 -22.79 -13.51 -15.11
C ARG A 456 -23.87 -13.93 -16.10
N TYR A 457 -23.66 -15.04 -16.80
CA TYR A 457 -24.58 -15.54 -17.82
C TYR A 457 -25.82 -16.24 -17.23
N LYS A 458 -25.82 -16.58 -15.93
CA LYS A 458 -26.94 -17.27 -15.27
C LYS A 458 -27.96 -16.32 -14.63
N VAL A 459 -27.63 -15.03 -14.49
CA VAL A 459 -28.40 -14.06 -13.71
C VAL A 459 -28.77 -12.86 -14.58
N ARG A 460 -30.00 -12.36 -14.43
CA ARG A 460 -30.48 -11.15 -15.13
C ARG A 460 -29.62 -9.94 -14.71
N THR A 461 -29.27 -9.10 -15.67
CA THR A 461 -28.32 -7.97 -15.55
C THR A 461 -28.62 -6.98 -14.40
N GLU A 462 -29.87 -6.90 -13.93
CA GLU A 462 -30.28 -6.02 -12.82
C GLU A 462 -29.89 -6.55 -11.42
N ILE A 463 -29.79 -7.87 -11.23
CA ILE A 463 -29.63 -8.49 -9.89
C ILE A 463 -28.16 -8.45 -9.42
N MET A 464 -27.20 -8.37 -10.34
CA MET A 464 -25.76 -8.37 -10.02
C MET A 464 -25.23 -7.06 -9.40
N ARG A 465 -26.06 -6.03 -9.23
CA ARG A 465 -25.61 -4.73 -8.70
C ARG A 465 -25.20 -4.74 -7.22
N ASN A 466 -25.56 -5.78 -6.44
CA ASN A 466 -25.48 -5.76 -4.97
C ASN A 466 -24.62 -6.87 -4.32
N VAL A 467 -23.77 -7.58 -5.07
CA VAL A 467 -23.03 -8.76 -4.53
C VAL A 467 -21.78 -8.40 -3.71
N TRP A 468 -21.40 -7.13 -3.62
CA TRP A 468 -20.22 -6.68 -2.87
C TRP A 468 -20.64 -5.88 -1.62
N GLU A 469 -21.02 -6.58 -0.55
CA GLU A 469 -21.00 -6.06 0.81
C GLU A 469 -19.97 -6.86 1.62
N VAL A 470 -18.76 -6.34 1.67
CA VAL A 470 -17.63 -6.75 2.52
C VAL A 470 -17.05 -5.43 3.09
N PRO A 471 -16.52 -5.38 4.33
CA PRO A 471 -16.37 -4.13 5.10
C PRO A 471 -15.66 -3.01 4.34
N SER A 472 -16.25 -1.80 4.33
CA SER A 472 -15.76 -0.46 3.94
C SER A 472 -14.82 -0.21 2.72
N SER A 473 -14.13 -1.19 2.11
CA SER A 473 -12.89 -0.95 1.34
C SER A 473 -12.86 -1.40 -0.14
N TRP A 474 -13.99 -1.63 -0.83
CA TRP A 474 -13.94 -2.09 -2.25
C TRP A 474 -14.84 -1.31 -3.23
N PRO A 475 -14.35 -0.97 -4.46
CA PRO A 475 -15.08 -0.17 -5.46
C PRO A 475 -16.13 -0.95 -6.26
N ARG A 476 -17.22 -0.27 -6.63
CA ARG A 476 -18.16 -0.71 -7.67
C ARG A 476 -17.57 -0.50 -9.08
N PRO A 477 -17.96 -1.29 -10.09
CA PRO A 477 -17.50 -1.07 -11.46
C PRO A 477 -17.92 0.33 -11.96
N PRO A 478 -17.00 1.15 -12.49
CA PRO A 478 -17.32 2.48 -12.97
C PRO A 478 -18.13 2.41 -14.27
N SER A 479 -19.08 3.33 -14.43
CA SER A 479 -19.87 3.48 -15.66
C SER A 479 -19.14 4.23 -16.79
N GLN A 480 -17.85 4.56 -16.64
CA GLN A 480 -16.90 4.99 -17.69
C GLN A 480 -15.54 5.32 -17.04
N PRO A 481 -14.40 5.13 -17.73
CA PRO A 481 -13.10 5.55 -17.23
C PRO A 481 -12.99 7.09 -17.24
N ARG A 482 -12.60 7.70 -16.12
CA ARG A 482 -12.14 9.10 -16.07
C ARG A 482 -10.64 9.15 -16.29
N PRO A 483 -10.10 10.15 -16.99
CA PRO A 483 -8.66 10.32 -17.10
C PRO A 483 -8.12 11.03 -15.85
N LEU A 484 -7.07 10.51 -15.23
CA LEU A 484 -6.20 11.29 -14.32
C LEU A 484 -4.84 10.59 -14.14
N ASN A 485 -3.77 11.34 -14.44
CA ASN A 485 -2.36 10.97 -14.35
C ASN A 485 -1.86 10.79 -12.90
N GLN A 486 -2.36 9.81 -12.14
CA GLN A 486 -1.74 9.47 -10.84
C GLN A 486 -1.84 7.96 -10.47
N PRO A 487 -0.75 7.33 -9.96
CA PRO A 487 -0.71 5.94 -9.50
C PRO A 487 -1.41 5.77 -8.15
N HIS A 488 -2.75 5.80 -8.10
CA HIS A 488 -3.48 5.68 -6.82
C HIS A 488 -4.66 4.71 -6.88
N PRO A 489 -5.01 4.08 -5.73
CA PRO A 489 -6.15 3.16 -5.64
C PRO A 489 -7.48 3.81 -6.05
N VAL A 490 -8.31 3.02 -6.72
CA VAL A 490 -9.59 3.47 -7.26
C VAL A 490 -10.70 3.03 -6.31
N ARG A 491 -11.34 3.99 -5.63
CA ARG A 491 -12.59 3.75 -4.90
C ARG A 491 -13.79 4.23 -5.72
N GLY A 492 -14.91 3.53 -5.58
CA GLY A 492 -16.24 4.01 -5.92
C GLY A 492 -17.04 4.14 -4.63
N ASP A 493 -17.34 5.37 -4.20
CA ASP A 493 -17.99 5.61 -2.92
C ASP A 493 -19.46 5.14 -2.86
N LYS A 494 -19.87 4.75 -1.65
CA LYS A 494 -21.27 4.63 -1.25
C LYS A 494 -21.90 6.03 -1.19
N LEU A 495 -22.36 6.55 -2.32
CA LEU A 495 -23.31 7.67 -2.37
C LEU A 495 -24.72 7.15 -2.62
N ALA A 496 -25.61 7.51 -1.69
CA ALA A 496 -27.04 7.26 -1.61
C ALA A 496 -27.73 6.95 -2.96
N MET A 497 -28.37 5.78 -3.07
CA MET A 497 -29.47 5.64 -4.01
C MET A 497 -30.78 6.05 -3.32
N PRO A 498 -31.70 6.71 -4.03
CA PRO A 498 -33.00 7.05 -3.49
C PRO A 498 -33.77 5.74 -3.24
N THR A 499 -34.29 5.59 -2.03
CA THR A 499 -35.41 4.70 -1.76
C THR A 499 -36.58 5.16 -2.63
N GLN A 500 -36.73 4.59 -3.83
CA GLN A 500 -38.02 4.64 -4.51
C GLN A 500 -38.94 3.71 -3.74
N SER A 501 -39.83 4.34 -2.98
CA SER A 501 -40.97 3.74 -2.31
C SER A 501 -41.71 2.82 -3.29
N VAL A 502 -41.77 1.54 -2.94
CA VAL A 502 -42.78 0.63 -3.48
C VAL A 502 -44.13 1.14 -2.99
N THR A 503 -44.84 1.89 -3.84
CA THR A 503 -46.25 2.19 -3.61
C THR A 503 -47.08 1.05 -4.19
N SER A 504 -47.52 0.19 -3.29
CA SER A 504 -48.63 -0.73 -3.50
C SER A 504 -49.95 0.05 -3.58
N SER A 505 -50.46 0.27 -4.79
CA SER A 505 -51.86 0.62 -5.07
C SER A 505 -52.07 0.45 -6.58
N GLN A 506 -53.07 -0.23 -7.14
CA GLN A 506 -54.29 -0.80 -6.61
C GLN A 506 -54.75 -1.89 -7.60
N LEU A 507 -55.39 -2.93 -7.06
CA LEU A 507 -56.22 -3.87 -7.79
C LEU A 507 -57.35 -3.15 -8.57
N ALA A 508 -57.71 -3.79 -9.70
CA ALA A 508 -59.03 -3.86 -10.33
C ALA A 508 -59.64 -2.58 -10.94
N THR A 509 -59.87 -2.61 -12.26
CA THR A 509 -61.23 -2.61 -12.86
C THR A 509 -61.14 -2.84 -14.37
N THR A 510 -61.71 -3.95 -14.87
CA THR A 510 -62.38 -4.07 -16.19
C THR A 510 -63.59 -3.11 -16.27
N PRO A 511 -64.23 -2.77 -17.41
CA PRO A 511 -64.40 -3.49 -18.70
C PRO A 511 -64.01 -2.62 -19.93
N SER A 512 -63.88 -3.11 -21.18
CA SER A 512 -64.81 -3.87 -22.02
C SER A 512 -64.11 -4.81 -23.00
#